data_AF-H3KD17-F1
#
_entry.id   AF-H3KD17-F1
#
_cell.length_a   1.000
_cell.length_b   1.000
_cell.length_c   1.000
_cell.angle_alpha   90.00
_cell.angle_beta   90.00
_cell.angle_gamma   90.00
#
_symmetry.space_group_name_H-M   'P 1'
#
loop_
_entity.id
_entity.type
_entity.pdbx_description
1 polymer ?
#
loop_
_entity_poly.entity_id
_entity_poly.type
_entity_poly.pdbx_seq_one_letter_code
_entity_poly.pdbx_strand_id
1 'polypeptide(L)'
;MTTPSMFERVLVVVLGAGLLASAVASVELHHRTRQTFTAHEREADLMRRLSDDRSELLMKVHRASLPGNIAAGAAELGLKGATGANTVTMVQEEDGRIVWSEETLARLAAWNAEQAEKEKKAAEKAAERAKRQGAPR
;
A
#
# COMPACT_ATOMS: atom_id res chain seq x y z
N MET A 1 79.55 -7.84 39.33
CA MET A 1 78.08 -7.89 39.31
C MET A 1 77.56 -6.90 40.34
N THR A 2 77.13 -5.72 39.92
CA THR A 2 76.55 -4.69 40.80
C THR A 2 75.12 -5.08 41.14
N THR A 3 74.77 -5.11 42.42
CA THR A 3 73.40 -5.39 42.85
C THR A 3 72.51 -4.19 42.55
N PRO A 4 71.31 -4.37 41.97
CA PRO A 4 70.43 -3.26 41.61
C PRO A 4 69.98 -2.51 42.86
N SER A 5 69.93 -1.19 42.75
CA SER A 5 69.51 -0.29 43.83
C SER A 5 68.05 -0.52 44.21
N MET A 6 67.66 -0.15 45.43
CA MET A 6 66.26 -0.29 45.89
C MET A 6 65.28 0.45 44.96
N PHE A 7 65.68 1.61 44.44
CA PHE A 7 64.89 2.42 43.51
C PHE A 7 64.65 1.70 42.18
N GLU A 8 65.68 1.09 41.59
CA GLU A 8 65.54 0.30 40.35
C GLU A 8 64.60 -0.87 40.53
N ARG A 9 64.67 -1.56 41.68
CA ARG A 9 63.76 -2.68 41.98
C ARG A 9 62.31 -2.21 42.08
N VAL A 10 62.06 -1.09 42.76
CA VAL A 10 60.71 -0.49 42.86
C VAL A 10 60.20 -0.12 41.47
N LEU A 11 61.02 0.53 40.65
CA LEU A 11 60.64 0.88 39.28
C LEU A 11 60.29 -0.34 38.43
N VAL A 12 61.09 -1.41 38.51
CA VAL A 12 60.82 -2.66 37.79
C VAL A 12 59.50 -3.27 38.23
N VAL A 13 59.20 -3.29 39.53
CA VAL A 13 57.93 -3.80 40.05
C VAL A 13 56.75 -2.96 39.57
N VAL A 14 56.86 -1.63 39.61
CA VAL A 14 55.80 -0.73 39.15
C VAL A 14 55.55 -0.87 37.65
N LEU A 15 56.61 -0.90 36.83
CA LEU A 15 56.50 -1.10 35.39
C LEU A 15 55.95 -2.49 35.06
N GLY A 16 56.40 -3.53 35.77
CA GLY A 16 55.88 -4.88 35.61
C GLY A 16 54.39 -4.97 35.95
N ALA A 17 53.96 -4.35 37.05
CA ALA A 17 52.55 -4.28 37.43
C ALA A 17 51.72 -3.49 36.41
N GLY A 18 52.24 -2.35 35.92
CA GLY A 18 51.58 -1.55 34.90
C GLY A 18 51.42 -2.29 33.57
N LEU A 19 52.45 -3.02 33.14
CA LEU A 19 52.40 -3.88 31.95
C LEU A 19 51.38 -5.00 32.12
N LEU A 20 51.35 -5.65 33.28
CA LEU A 20 50.38 -6.72 33.55
C LEU A 20 48.95 -6.19 33.56
N ALA A 21 48.70 -5.05 34.22
CA ALA A 21 47.40 -4.40 34.22
C ALA A 21 46.94 -4.01 32.81
N SER A 22 47.85 -3.47 31.99
CA SER A 22 47.58 -3.12 30.60
C SER A 22 47.24 -4.35 29.75
N ALA A 23 47.98 -5.45 29.93
CA ALA A 23 47.70 -6.71 29.24
C ALA A 23 46.30 -7.25 29.57
N VAL A 24 45.91 -7.26 30.86
CA VAL A 24 44.57 -7.70 31.29
C VAL A 24 43.49 -6.76 30.73
N ALA A 25 43.69 -5.45 30.83
CA ALA A 25 42.74 -4.48 30.30
C ALA A 25 42.54 -4.61 28.78
N SER A 26 43.62 -4.91 28.04
CA SER A 26 43.56 -5.13 26.59
C SER A 26 42.72 -6.35 26.22
N VAL A 27 42.90 -7.48 26.93
CA VAL A 27 42.11 -8.69 26.70
C VAL A 27 40.63 -8.45 27.02
N GLU A 28 40.34 -7.78 28.14
CA GLU A 28 38.97 -7.44 28.53
C GLU A 28 38.31 -6.53 27.49
N LEU A 29 39.03 -5.51 27.02
CA LEU A 29 38.52 -4.60 25.98
C LEU A 29 38.26 -5.35 24.68
N HIS A 30 39.16 -6.23 24.25
CA HIS A 30 38.98 -7.05 23.06
C HIS A 30 37.78 -7.99 23.18
N HIS A 31 37.58 -8.58 24.36
CA HIS A 31 36.43 -9.43 24.64
C HIS A 31 35.12 -8.65 24.57
N ARG A 32 35.05 -7.50 25.25
CA ARG A 32 33.88 -6.61 25.21
C ARG A 32 33.55 -6.15 23.79
N THR A 33 34.58 -5.76 23.03
CA THR A 33 34.42 -5.32 21.64
C THR A 33 33.78 -6.41 20.79
N ARG A 34 34.26 -7.66 20.90
CA ARG A 34 33.63 -8.79 20.19
C ARG A 34 32.18 -8.99 20.60
N GLN A 35 31.88 -8.94 21.89
CA GLN A 35 30.51 -9.08 22.38
C GLN A 35 29.60 -7.98 21.82
N THR A 36 30.03 -6.71 21.87
CA THR A 36 29.23 -5.59 21.37
C THR A 36 29.00 -5.67 19.86
N PHE A 37 30.01 -6.09 19.08
CA PHE A 37 29.81 -6.31 17.64
C PHE A 37 28.80 -7.43 17.37
N THR A 38 28.91 -8.56 18.06
CA THR A 38 27.94 -9.66 17.86
C THR A 38 26.53 -9.27 18.30
N ALA A 39 26.38 -8.46 19.35
CA ALA A 39 25.09 -7.94 19.77
C ALA A 39 24.50 -7.01 18.69
N HIS A 40 25.30 -6.10 18.15
CA HIS A 40 24.88 -5.22 17.07
C HIS A 40 24.54 -5.95 15.78
N GLU A 41 25.30 -6.99 15.40
CA GLU A 41 24.97 -7.82 14.24
C GLU A 41 23.61 -8.52 14.43
N ARG A 42 23.35 -9.07 15.62
CA ARG A 42 22.05 -9.69 15.94
C ARG A 42 20.89 -8.68 15.89
N GLU A 43 21.11 -7.48 16.42
CA GLU A 43 20.11 -6.41 16.36
C GLU A 43 19.84 -5.97 14.91
N ALA A 44 20.89 -5.81 14.09
CA ALA A 44 20.76 -5.47 12.68
C ALA A 44 20.00 -6.55 11.89
N ASP A 45 20.31 -7.83 12.13
CA ASP A 45 19.60 -8.96 11.52
C ASP A 45 18.13 -9.00 11.93
N LEU A 46 17.84 -8.74 13.20
CA LEU A 46 16.47 -8.69 13.70
C LEU A 46 15.69 -7.53 13.06
N MET A 47 16.31 -6.36 12.95
CA MET A 47 15.69 -5.19 12.30
C MET A 47 15.37 -5.45 10.83
N ARG A 48 16.25 -6.16 10.12
CA ARG A 48 15.98 -6.60 8.74
C ARG A 48 14.77 -7.52 8.67
N ARG A 49 14.73 -8.55 9.52
CA ARG A 49 13.58 -9.50 9.57
C ARG A 49 12.27 -8.79 9.89
N LEU A 50 12.27 -7.90 10.88
CA LEU A 50 11.09 -7.10 11.22
C LEU A 50 10.62 -6.20 10.07
N SER A 51 11.56 -5.64 9.30
CA SER A 51 11.23 -4.83 8.12
C SER A 51 10.58 -5.67 7.02
N ASP A 52 11.08 -6.88 6.81
CA ASP A 52 10.53 -7.82 5.83
C ASP A 52 9.14 -8.30 6.28
N ASP A 53 8.99 -8.71 7.54
CA ASP A 53 7.71 -9.13 8.12
C ASP A 53 6.66 -8.01 8.07
N ARG A 54 7.07 -6.76 8.36
CA ARG A 54 6.20 -5.58 8.23
C ARG A 54 5.72 -5.41 6.80
N SER A 55 6.62 -5.55 5.83
CA SER A 55 6.28 -5.40 4.41
C SER A 55 5.29 -6.48 3.97
N GLU A 56 5.51 -7.72 4.40
CA GLU A 56 4.59 -8.83 4.15
C GLU A 56 3.21 -8.59 4.79
N LEU A 57 3.18 -8.14 6.05
CA LEU A 57 1.95 -7.81 6.75
C LEU A 57 1.19 -6.67 6.07
N LEU A 58 1.89 -5.63 5.61
CA LEU A 58 1.28 -4.54 4.85
C LEU A 58 0.66 -5.04 3.54
N MET A 59 1.33 -5.94 2.82
CA MET A 59 0.76 -6.56 1.62
C MET A 59 -0.50 -7.37 1.94
N LYS A 60 -0.51 -8.14 3.04
CA LYS A 60 -1.69 -8.90 3.48
C LYS A 60 -2.84 -7.98 3.86
N VAL A 61 -2.57 -6.92 4.62
CA VAL A 61 -3.56 -5.91 5.02
C VAL A 61 -4.13 -5.21 3.79
N HIS A 62 -3.28 -4.73 2.87
CA HIS A 62 -3.74 -4.10 1.64
C HIS A 62 -4.58 -5.04 0.79
N ARG A 63 -4.20 -6.32 0.67
CA ARG A 63 -5.00 -7.31 -0.05
C ARG A 63 -6.35 -7.55 0.61
N ALA A 64 -6.40 -7.63 1.94
CA ALA A 64 -7.63 -7.81 2.70
C ALA A 64 -8.54 -6.57 2.65
N SER A 65 -7.95 -5.36 2.64
CA SER A 65 -8.69 -4.10 2.57
C SER A 65 -9.07 -3.71 1.14
N LEU A 66 -8.44 -4.30 0.12
CA LEU A 66 -8.61 -3.93 -1.30
C LEU A 66 -10.09 -3.94 -1.73
N PRO A 67 -10.90 -4.98 -1.43
CA PRO A 67 -12.30 -4.99 -1.83
C PRO A 67 -13.11 -3.86 -1.20
N GLY A 68 -12.85 -3.58 0.10
CA GLY A 68 -13.51 -2.49 0.82
C GLY A 68 -13.10 -1.12 0.30
N ASN A 69 -11.81 -0.90 0.04
CA ASN A 69 -11.30 0.37 -0.52
C ASN A 69 -11.80 0.61 -1.94
N ILE A 70 -11.86 -0.43 -2.79
CA ILE A 70 -12.44 -0.31 -4.14
C ILE A 70 -13.93 0.03 -4.06
N ALA A 71 -14.68 -0.66 -3.19
CA ALA A 71 -16.11 -0.39 -3.02
C ALA A 71 -16.37 1.03 -2.50
N ALA A 72 -15.58 1.51 -1.53
CA ALA A 72 -15.66 2.87 -1.03
C ALA A 72 -15.31 3.92 -2.10
N GLY A 73 -14.20 3.73 -2.83
CA GLY A 73 -13.81 4.64 -3.91
C GLY A 73 -14.80 4.66 -5.08
N ALA A 74 -15.40 3.51 -5.42
CA ALA A 74 -16.46 3.46 -6.41
C ALA A 74 -17.70 4.25 -5.96
N ALA A 75 -18.07 4.16 -4.68
CA ALA A 75 -19.18 4.92 -4.12
C ALA A 75 -18.93 6.44 -4.16
N GLU A 76 -17.71 6.90 -3.87
CA GLU A 76 -17.33 8.31 -3.99
C GLU A 76 -17.44 8.84 -5.42
N LEU A 77 -17.13 8.00 -6.41
CA LEU A 77 -17.31 8.32 -7.84
C LEU A 77 -18.77 8.24 -8.31
N GLY A 78 -19.72 7.99 -7.40
CA GLY A 78 -21.14 7.84 -7.69
C GLY A 78 -21.49 6.52 -8.40
N LEU A 79 -20.54 5.59 -8.47
CA LEU A 79 -20.74 4.27 -9.07
C LEU A 79 -21.47 3.37 -8.08
N LYS A 80 -22.42 2.59 -8.59
CA LYS A 80 -23.22 1.65 -7.79
C LYS A 80 -22.81 0.22 -8.11
N GLY A 81 -23.04 -0.67 -7.15
CA GLY A 81 -22.85 -2.11 -7.36
C GLY A 81 -23.63 -2.59 -8.58
N ALA A 82 -23.03 -3.54 -9.30
CA ALA A 82 -23.66 -4.20 -10.43
C ALA A 82 -24.88 -5.01 -9.93
N THR A 83 -26.04 -4.70 -10.48
CA THR A 83 -27.34 -5.34 -10.28
C THR A 83 -27.94 -5.62 -11.65
N GLY A 84 -28.85 -6.60 -11.78
CA GLY A 84 -29.46 -6.91 -13.09
C GLY A 84 -30.08 -5.70 -13.81
N ALA A 85 -30.48 -4.66 -13.06
CA ALA A 85 -31.03 -3.42 -13.61
C ALA A 85 -29.99 -2.49 -14.28
N ASN A 86 -28.75 -2.44 -13.79
CA ASN A 86 -27.69 -1.55 -14.30
C ASN A 86 -26.55 -2.30 -15.02
N THR A 87 -26.69 -3.62 -15.22
CA THR A 87 -25.80 -4.43 -16.06
C THR A 87 -26.39 -4.69 -17.45
N VAL A 88 -25.51 -4.96 -18.42
CA VAL A 88 -25.85 -5.43 -19.77
C VAL A 88 -25.19 -6.78 -20.01
N THR A 89 -25.95 -7.74 -20.52
CA THR A 89 -25.45 -9.08 -20.83
C THR A 89 -25.00 -9.12 -22.28
N MET A 90 -23.78 -9.62 -22.49
CA MET A 90 -23.19 -9.86 -23.82
C MET A 90 -22.99 -11.37 -23.98
N VAL A 91 -23.34 -11.89 -25.15
CA VAL A 91 -23.24 -13.32 -25.49
C VAL A 91 -22.28 -13.46 -26.67
N GLN A 92 -21.44 -14.49 -26.63
CA GLN A 92 -20.57 -14.84 -27.74
C GLN A 92 -21.32 -15.79 -28.68
N GLU A 93 -21.45 -15.41 -29.95
CA GLU A 93 -22.01 -16.26 -31.01
C GLU A 93 -21.00 -17.35 -31.45
N GLU A 94 -21.48 -18.38 -32.16
CA GLU A 94 -20.65 -19.48 -32.69
C GLU A 94 -19.50 -18.98 -33.60
N ASP A 95 -19.70 -17.85 -34.30
CA ASP A 95 -18.69 -17.19 -35.13
C ASP A 95 -17.64 -16.40 -34.32
N GLY A 96 -17.70 -16.45 -32.99
CA GLY A 96 -16.80 -15.75 -32.07
C GLY A 96 -17.09 -14.27 -31.87
N ARG A 97 -18.13 -13.73 -32.52
CA ARG A 97 -18.58 -12.33 -32.36
C ARG A 97 -19.27 -12.13 -31.02
N ILE A 98 -19.05 -10.98 -30.39
CA ILE A 98 -19.72 -10.60 -29.15
C ILE A 98 -20.91 -9.69 -29.48
N VAL A 99 -22.11 -10.17 -29.21
CA VAL A 99 -23.38 -9.46 -29.45
C VAL A 99 -24.12 -9.26 -28.12
N TRP A 100 -24.98 -8.24 -28.07
CA TRP A 100 -25.86 -8.05 -26.92
C TRP A 100 -26.88 -9.19 -26.84
N SER A 101 -27.16 -9.67 -25.63
CA SER A 101 -28.22 -10.66 -25.43
C SER A 101 -29.57 -10.12 -25.92
N GLU A 102 -30.47 -11.02 -26.34
CA GLU A 102 -31.82 -10.64 -26.78
C GLU A 102 -32.58 -9.85 -25.69
N GLU A 103 -32.41 -10.23 -24.42
CA GLU A 103 -32.98 -9.52 -23.28
C GLU A 103 -32.43 -8.09 -23.15
N THR A 104 -31.11 -7.92 -23.33
CA THR A 104 -30.46 -6.60 -23.33
C THR A 104 -30.98 -5.74 -24.49
N LEU A 105 -31.13 -6.32 -25.68
CA LEU A 105 -31.62 -5.63 -26.88
C LEU A 105 -33.07 -5.16 -26.70
N ALA A 106 -33.94 -6.04 -26.20
CA ALA A 106 -35.33 -5.70 -25.91
C ALA A 106 -35.43 -4.55 -24.88
N ARG A 107 -34.61 -4.60 -23.83
CA ARG A 107 -34.56 -3.56 -22.81
C ARG A 107 -34.04 -2.23 -23.35
N LEU A 108 -33.03 -2.26 -24.21
CA LEU A 108 -32.49 -1.05 -24.85
C LEU A 108 -33.50 -0.40 -25.80
N ALA A 109 -34.24 -1.22 -26.56
CA ALA A 109 -35.31 -0.75 -27.42
C ALA A 109 -36.43 -0.06 -26.64
N ALA A 110 -36.86 -0.65 -25.52
CA ALA A 110 -37.84 -0.05 -24.63
C ALA A 110 -37.36 1.29 -24.04
N TRP A 111 -36.09 1.34 -23.58
CA TRP A 111 -35.50 2.58 -23.06
C TRP A 111 -35.43 3.69 -24.11
N ASN A 112 -35.01 3.36 -25.34
CA ASN A 112 -34.96 4.32 -26.44
C ASN A 112 -36.36 4.85 -26.81
N ALA A 113 -37.38 3.98 -26.79
CA ALA A 113 -38.75 4.38 -27.06
C ALA A 113 -39.28 5.37 -26.00
N GLU A 114 -38.98 5.13 -24.71
CA GLU A 114 -39.33 6.04 -23.63
C GLU A 114 -38.63 7.41 -23.76
N GLN A 115 -37.35 7.43 -24.16
CA GLN A 115 -36.64 8.70 -24.37
C GLN A 115 -37.23 9.49 -25.54
N ALA A 116 -37.53 8.81 -26.66
CA ALA A 116 -38.17 9.44 -27.81
C ALA A 116 -39.54 10.05 -27.45
N GLU A 117 -40.32 9.39 -26.59
CA GLU A 117 -41.56 9.99 -26.07
C GLU A 117 -41.32 11.21 -25.19
N LYS A 118 -40.32 11.17 -24.30
CA LYS A 118 -39.96 12.30 -23.43
C LYS A 118 -39.48 13.49 -24.24
N GLU A 119 -38.68 13.26 -25.27
CA GLU A 119 -38.22 14.30 -26.21
C GLU A 119 -39.38 14.90 -27.00
N LYS A 120 -40.31 14.09 -27.50
CA LYS A 120 -41.53 14.58 -28.16
C LYS A 120 -42.36 15.46 -27.23
N LYS A 121 -42.61 14.99 -25.99
CA LYS A 121 -43.36 15.76 -24.97
C LYS A 121 -42.61 17.03 -24.56
N ALA A 122 -41.29 17.01 -24.51
CA ALA A 122 -40.47 18.19 -24.21
C ALA A 122 -40.49 19.20 -25.36
N ALA A 123 -40.39 18.74 -26.61
CA ALA A 123 -40.49 19.57 -27.81
C ALA A 123 -41.87 20.21 -27.96
N GLU A 124 -42.94 19.47 -27.65
CA GLU A 124 -44.31 19.99 -27.64
C GLU A 124 -44.49 21.07 -26.57
N LYS A 125 -44.02 20.82 -25.34
CA LYS A 125 -44.04 21.83 -24.26
C LYS A 125 -43.18 23.06 -24.58
N ALA A 126 -42.04 22.88 -25.26
CA ALA A 126 -41.19 23.98 -25.70
C ALA A 126 -41.88 24.82 -26.79
N ALA A 127 -42.52 24.18 -27.77
CA ALA A 127 -43.29 24.86 -28.80
C ALA A 127 -44.51 25.61 -28.22
N GLU A 128 -45.18 25.05 -27.22
CA GLU A 128 -46.28 25.71 -26.52
C GLU A 128 -45.81 26.94 -25.73
N ARG A 129 -44.66 26.84 -25.04
CA ARG A 129 -44.04 27.99 -24.35
C ARG A 129 -43.60 29.09 -25.31
N ALA A 130 -43.05 28.73 -26.47
CA ALA A 130 -42.67 29.70 -27.50
C ALA A 130 -43.90 30.45 -28.07
N LYS A 131 -45.01 29.74 -28.31
CA LYS A 131 -46.28 30.36 -28.73
C LYS A 131 -46.86 31.32 -27.68
N ARG A 132 -46.68 31.04 -26.39
CA ARG A 132 -47.12 31.92 -25.29
C ARG A 132 -46.22 33.15 -25.10
N GLN A 133 -44.95 33.11 -25.50
CA GLN A 133 -44.00 34.23 -25.41
C GLN A 133 -43.98 35.11 -26.66
N GLY A 134 -44.45 34.62 -27.80
CA GLY A 134 -44.49 35.33 -29.08
C GLY A 134 -45.78 36.12 -29.38
N ALA A 135 -46.68 36.32 -28.40
CA ALA A 135 -47.84 37.19 -28.59
C ALA A 135 -47.41 38.66 -28.43
N PRO A 136 -47.40 39.48 -29.49
CA PRO A 136 -47.14 40.92 -29.35
C PRO A 136 -48.28 41.56 -28.54
N ARG A 137 -47.91 42.47 -27.63
CA ARG A 137 -48.82 43.40 -26.97
C ARG A 137 -49.41 44.38 -27.98
#